data_AF-A0A0G2A1I9-F1
#
_entry.id   AF-A0A0G2A1I9-F1
#
_cell.length_a   1.000
_cell.length_b   1.000
_cell.length_c   1.000
_cell.angle_alpha   90.00
_cell.angle_beta   90.00
_cell.angle_gamma   90.00
#
_symmetry.space_group_name_H-M   'P 1'
#
loop_
_entity.id
_entity.type
_entity.pdbx_description
1 polymer ?
#
loop_
_entity_poly.entity_id
_entity_poly.type
_entity_poly.pdbx_seq_one_letter_code
_entity_poly.pdbx_strand_id
1 'polypeptide(L)'
;MIMRRLSWIITLAAIAAMPLFVIRFSLFGLPTTVLEITILAAVITTILAYWRKLRDWPTLAQLAVLWVIIGLVRALYSPHQWSALGLWRAYFLEATLLAGCVWTQVRQRGTQYVASLRMVVATLICMGTVVGLYAIYQHFTGYGIPPPWQDESVRRVTAWLGYPNAVGLLLAPLVGLGVGAGLNTKTPILQYTYGTAALIMTLAVFFAQSEGGLIGIGAGLIVMGLLFSKRTRRVTLAVIVAGAIIIATVA
;
A
#
# COMPACT_ATOMS: atom_id res chain seq x y z
N MET A 1 -3.48 27.55 11.64
CA MET A 1 -2.22 26.88 11.23
C MET A 1 -2.01 25.54 11.95
N ILE A 2 -2.22 25.49 13.27
CA ILE A 2 -2.08 24.29 14.12
C ILE A 2 -2.95 23.12 13.60
N MET A 3 -4.25 23.34 13.37
CA MET A 3 -5.17 22.29 12.93
C MET A 3 -4.80 21.63 11.60
N ARG A 4 -4.15 22.37 10.68
CA ARG A 4 -3.64 21.83 9.41
C ARG A 4 -2.43 20.92 9.60
N ARG A 5 -1.52 21.27 10.52
CA ARG A 5 -0.37 20.44 10.86
C ARG A 5 -0.81 19.16 11.58
N LEU A 6 -1.75 19.28 12.52
CA LEU A 6 -2.33 18.13 13.24
C LEU A 6 -3.01 17.16 12.26
N SER A 7 -3.86 17.68 11.37
CA SER A 7 -4.54 16.88 10.33
C SER A 7 -3.55 16.11 9.43
N TRP A 8 -2.44 16.75 9.03
CA TRP A 8 -1.38 16.10 8.27
C TRP A 8 -0.71 14.94 9.03
N ILE A 9 -0.38 15.15 10.30
CA ILE A 9 0.26 14.12 11.15
C ILE A 9 -0.68 12.93 11.31
N ILE A 10 -1.96 13.17 11.61
CA ILE A 10 -2.96 12.10 11.78
C ILE A 10 -3.15 11.32 10.48
N THR A 11 -3.11 11.98 9.33
CA THR A 11 -3.24 11.31 8.02
C THR A 11 -2.04 10.42 7.72
N LEU A 12 -0.83 10.90 8.00
CA LEU A 12 0.38 10.06 7.90
C LEU A 12 0.34 8.89 8.90
N ALA A 13 -0.19 9.10 10.10
CA ALA A 13 -0.38 8.04 11.09
C ALA A 13 -1.38 6.99 10.60
N ALA A 14 -2.50 7.39 9.99
CA ALA A 14 -3.47 6.48 9.40
C ALA A 14 -2.87 5.62 8.27
N ILE A 15 -2.00 6.22 7.43
CA ILE A 15 -1.26 5.48 6.40
C ILE A 15 -0.30 4.45 7.03
N ALA A 16 0.44 4.85 8.07
CA ALA A 16 1.33 3.93 8.79
C ALA A 16 0.57 2.82 9.52
N ALA A 17 -0.64 3.11 10.00
CA ALA A 17 -1.50 2.19 10.72
C ALA A 17 -2.28 1.21 9.82
N MET A 18 -2.10 1.25 8.50
CA MET A 18 -2.79 0.33 7.56
C MET A 18 -2.75 -1.14 8.00
N PRO A 19 -1.61 -1.73 8.45
CA PRO A 19 -1.57 -3.13 8.89
C PRO A 19 -2.43 -3.43 10.14
N LEU A 20 -2.86 -2.39 10.88
CA LEU A 20 -3.63 -2.53 12.12
C LEU A 20 -5.13 -2.76 11.89
N PHE A 21 -5.59 -2.91 10.64
CA PHE A 21 -6.98 -3.31 10.35
C PHE A 21 -7.36 -4.68 10.95
N VAL A 22 -6.35 -5.48 11.30
CA VAL A 22 -6.52 -6.81 11.92
C VAL A 22 -6.95 -6.69 13.39
N ILE A 23 -6.67 -5.57 14.04
CA ILE A 23 -7.09 -5.33 15.43
C ILE A 23 -8.54 -4.87 15.42
N ARG A 24 -9.45 -5.81 15.70
CA ARG A 24 -10.90 -5.62 15.72
C ARG A 24 -11.42 -5.52 17.15
N PHE A 25 -12.39 -4.62 17.38
CA PHE A 25 -13.08 -4.46 18.66
C PHE A 25 -14.50 -3.93 18.44
N SER A 26 -15.33 -3.92 19.48
CA SER A 26 -16.67 -3.33 19.43
C SER A 26 -16.67 -1.93 20.03
N LEU A 27 -17.13 -0.94 19.29
CA LEU A 27 -17.36 0.42 19.78
C LEU A 27 -18.87 0.72 19.72
N PHE A 28 -19.49 1.00 20.87
CA PHE A 28 -20.95 1.17 20.97
C PHE A 28 -21.78 0.01 20.36
N GLY A 29 -21.29 -1.23 20.51
CA GLY A 29 -21.94 -2.42 19.95
C GLY A 29 -21.69 -2.66 18.45
N LEU A 30 -20.95 -1.78 17.77
CA LEU A 30 -20.61 -1.93 16.35
C LEU A 30 -19.18 -2.48 16.19
N PRO A 31 -18.96 -3.51 15.35
CA PRO A 31 -17.62 -4.01 15.06
C PRO A 31 -16.82 -2.97 14.27
N THR A 32 -15.65 -2.62 14.80
CA THR A 32 -14.73 -1.64 14.22
C THR A 32 -13.27 -2.10 14.33
N THR A 33 -12.36 -1.37 13.71
CA THR A 33 -10.92 -1.66 13.71
C THR A 33 -10.09 -0.44 14.10
N VAL A 34 -8.85 -0.67 14.53
CA VAL A 34 -7.93 0.44 14.81
C VAL A 34 -7.72 1.31 13.58
N LEU A 35 -7.61 0.70 12.38
CA LEU A 35 -7.49 1.42 11.13
C LEU A 35 -8.69 2.35 10.90
N GLU A 36 -9.91 1.86 11.09
CA GLU A 36 -11.14 2.63 10.92
C GLU A 36 -11.16 3.89 11.79
N ILE A 37 -10.75 3.77 13.05
CA ILE A 37 -10.68 4.93 13.95
C ILE A 37 -9.62 5.93 13.49
N THR A 38 -8.45 5.46 13.02
CA THR A 38 -7.41 6.37 12.51
C THR A 38 -7.81 7.08 11.22
N ILE A 39 -8.54 6.39 10.31
CA ILE A 39 -9.09 6.99 9.09
C ILE A 39 -10.17 8.01 9.47
N LEU A 40 -11.08 7.66 10.38
CA LEU A 40 -12.12 8.59 10.85
C LEU A 40 -11.50 9.86 11.46
N ALA A 41 -10.46 9.72 12.28
CA ALA A 41 -9.71 10.85 12.83
C ALA A 41 -9.05 11.69 11.71
N ALA A 42 -8.46 11.06 10.70
CA ALA A 42 -7.88 11.76 9.56
C ALA A 42 -8.95 12.53 8.77
N VAL A 43 -10.12 11.94 8.54
CA VAL A 43 -11.25 12.58 7.85
C VAL A 43 -11.78 13.76 8.65
N ILE A 44 -12.09 13.58 9.94
CA ILE A 44 -12.63 14.64 10.80
C ILE A 44 -11.65 15.82 10.84
N THR A 45 -10.37 15.56 11.12
CA THR A 45 -9.39 16.65 11.19
C THR A 45 -9.15 17.32 9.85
N THR A 46 -9.26 16.60 8.72
CA THR A 46 -9.20 17.19 7.38
C THR A 46 -10.38 18.11 7.13
N ILE A 47 -11.60 17.67 7.43
CA ILE A 47 -12.81 18.48 7.27
C ILE A 47 -12.67 19.75 8.11
N LEU A 48 -12.35 19.64 9.40
CA LEU A 48 -12.19 20.80 10.27
C LEU A 48 -11.12 21.77 9.76
N ALA A 49 -9.98 21.27 9.27
CA ALA A 49 -8.87 22.08 8.79
C ALA A 49 -9.09 22.71 7.40
N TYR A 50 -9.93 22.10 6.55
CA TYR A 50 -10.04 22.38 5.12
C TYR A 50 -11.47 22.48 4.58
N TRP A 51 -12.52 22.57 5.42
CA TRP A 51 -13.92 22.49 4.97
C TRP A 51 -14.27 23.41 3.78
N ARG A 52 -13.79 24.67 3.78
CA ARG A 52 -14.01 25.63 2.68
C ARG A 52 -13.32 25.27 1.37
N LYS A 53 -12.38 24.34 1.42
CA LYS A 53 -11.51 23.91 0.31
C LYS A 53 -11.79 22.48 -0.14
N LEU A 54 -12.80 21.82 0.42
CA LEU A 54 -13.22 20.48 0.02
C LEU A 54 -13.88 20.45 -1.37
N ARG A 55 -14.21 21.62 -1.95
CA ARG A 55 -14.94 21.70 -3.23
C ARG A 55 -14.04 21.48 -4.47
N ASP A 56 -12.71 21.57 -4.33
CA ASP A 56 -11.76 21.54 -5.45
C ASP A 56 -11.32 20.12 -5.81
N TRP A 57 -12.26 19.21 -6.05
CA TRP A 57 -11.97 17.80 -6.37
C TRP A 57 -11.71 17.62 -7.88
N PRO A 58 -10.59 16.99 -8.28
CA PRO A 58 -10.29 16.73 -9.69
C PRO A 58 -11.26 15.69 -10.28
N THR A 59 -11.34 15.61 -11.60
CA THR A 59 -12.17 14.61 -12.31
C THR A 59 -11.90 13.18 -11.82
N LEU A 60 -10.64 12.83 -11.53
CA LEU A 60 -10.27 11.53 -10.95
C LEU A 60 -10.96 11.25 -9.61
N ALA A 61 -11.17 12.27 -8.78
CA ALA A 61 -11.87 12.10 -7.51
C ALA A 61 -13.39 11.93 -7.73
N GLN A 62 -13.95 12.48 -8.80
CA GLN A 62 -15.35 12.22 -9.19
C GLN A 62 -15.52 10.76 -9.63
N LEU A 63 -14.54 10.20 -10.36
CA LEU A 63 -14.54 8.77 -10.72
C LEU A 63 -14.41 7.88 -9.47
N ALA A 64 -13.63 8.29 -8.47
CA ALA A 64 -13.54 7.57 -7.20
C ALA A 64 -14.88 7.58 -6.44
N VAL A 65 -15.59 8.72 -6.42
CA VAL A 65 -16.94 8.81 -5.84
C VAL A 65 -17.93 7.91 -6.59
N LEU A 66 -17.89 7.94 -7.93
CA LEU A 66 -18.71 7.05 -8.75
C LEU A 66 -18.42 5.57 -8.44
N TRP A 67 -17.14 5.21 -8.26
CA TRP A 67 -16.72 3.86 -7.88
C TRP A 67 -17.27 3.45 -6.51
N VAL A 68 -17.26 4.35 -5.53
CA VAL A 68 -17.88 4.13 -4.21
C VAL A 68 -19.40 3.91 -4.35
N ILE A 69 -20.09 4.71 -5.17
CA ILE A 69 -21.54 4.57 -5.38
C ILE A 69 -21.87 3.24 -6.07
N ILE A 70 -21.15 2.88 -7.13
CA ILE A 70 -21.35 1.60 -7.84
C ILE A 70 -21.14 0.43 -6.88
N GLY A 71 -20.08 0.48 -6.07
CA GLY A 71 -19.82 -0.52 -5.04
C GLY A 71 -20.95 -0.63 -4.01
N LEU A 72 -21.53 0.51 -3.60
CA LEU A 72 -22.64 0.53 -2.64
C LEU A 72 -23.87 -0.15 -3.22
N VAL A 73 -24.24 0.19 -4.46
CA VAL A 73 -25.36 -0.44 -5.17
C VAL A 73 -25.14 -1.95 -5.19
N ARG A 74 -23.95 -2.43 -5.59
CA ARG A 74 -23.64 -3.86 -5.61
C ARG A 74 -23.73 -4.52 -4.24
N ALA A 75 -23.29 -3.85 -3.18
CA ALA A 75 -23.39 -4.38 -1.83
C ALA A 75 -24.85 -4.55 -1.37
N LEU A 76 -25.73 -3.63 -1.73
CA LEU A 76 -27.16 -3.70 -1.40
C LEU A 76 -27.90 -4.82 -2.14
N TYR A 77 -27.46 -5.18 -3.35
CA TYR A 77 -28.00 -6.30 -4.14
C TYR A 77 -27.34 -7.66 -3.83
N SER A 78 -26.42 -7.73 -2.86
CA SER A 78 -25.76 -8.99 -2.50
C SER A 78 -26.68 -9.91 -1.68
N PRO A 79 -26.63 -11.25 -1.87
CA PRO A 79 -27.31 -12.21 -0.99
C PRO A 79 -26.93 -12.07 0.49
N HIS A 80 -25.72 -11.59 0.78
CA HIS A 80 -25.21 -11.37 2.13
C HIS A 80 -24.89 -9.88 2.35
N GLN A 81 -25.95 -9.08 2.49
CA GLN A 81 -25.85 -7.61 2.54
C GLN A 81 -24.90 -7.10 3.62
N TRP A 82 -24.93 -7.66 4.84
CA TRP A 82 -24.08 -7.20 5.94
C TRP A 82 -22.59 -7.41 5.67
N SER A 83 -22.21 -8.61 5.20
CA SER A 83 -20.84 -8.91 4.81
C SER A 83 -20.40 -8.05 3.62
N ALA A 84 -21.29 -7.85 2.64
CA ALA A 84 -21.01 -7.03 1.47
C ALA A 84 -20.84 -5.55 1.81
N LEU A 85 -21.65 -5.00 2.73
CA LEU A 85 -21.50 -3.63 3.24
C LEU A 85 -20.20 -3.45 4.01
N GLY A 86 -19.78 -4.46 4.77
CA GLY A 86 -18.47 -4.45 5.43
C GLY A 86 -17.31 -4.39 4.44
N LEU A 87 -17.35 -5.21 3.38
CA LEU A 87 -16.36 -5.18 2.29
C LEU A 87 -16.40 -3.85 1.53
N TRP A 88 -17.59 -3.35 1.20
CA TRP A 88 -17.75 -2.06 0.54
C TRP A 88 -17.14 -0.92 1.35
N ARG A 89 -17.42 -0.88 2.65
CA ARG A 89 -16.89 0.13 3.56
C ARG A 89 -15.36 0.14 3.55
N ALA A 90 -14.73 -1.03 3.73
CA ALA A 90 -13.28 -1.15 3.82
C ALA A 90 -12.57 -0.89 2.47
N TYR A 91 -13.03 -1.54 1.38
CA TYR A 91 -12.33 -1.52 0.09
C TYR A 91 -12.63 -0.29 -0.77
N PHE A 92 -13.80 0.33 -0.60
CA PHE A 92 -14.23 1.46 -1.44
C PHE A 92 -14.27 2.74 -0.64
N LEU A 93 -15.09 2.80 0.41
CA LEU A 93 -15.35 4.05 1.13
C LEU A 93 -14.11 4.54 1.88
N GLU A 94 -13.56 3.73 2.78
CA GLU A 94 -12.42 4.11 3.64
C GLU A 94 -11.16 4.42 2.81
N ALA A 95 -10.87 3.58 1.81
CA ALA A 95 -9.76 3.82 0.88
C ALA A 95 -9.90 5.16 0.13
N THR A 96 -11.10 5.48 -0.37
CA THR A 96 -11.37 6.73 -1.08
C THR A 96 -11.30 7.94 -0.15
N LEU A 97 -11.81 7.81 1.07
CA LEU A 97 -11.75 8.87 2.08
C LEU A 97 -10.32 9.21 2.48
N LEU A 98 -9.49 8.19 2.73
CA LEU A 98 -8.08 8.40 3.06
C LEU A 98 -7.32 9.04 1.89
N ALA A 99 -7.56 8.57 0.65
CA ALA A 99 -6.99 9.17 -0.54
C ALA A 99 -7.42 10.64 -0.71
N GLY A 100 -8.70 10.94 -0.46
CA GLY A 100 -9.24 12.30 -0.45
C GLY A 100 -8.60 13.21 0.60
N CYS A 101 -8.30 12.67 1.79
CA CYS A 101 -7.58 13.40 2.84
C CYS A 101 -6.17 13.77 2.38
N VAL A 102 -5.41 12.80 1.87
CA VAL A 102 -4.07 13.02 1.33
C VAL A 102 -4.12 14.06 0.20
N TRP A 103 -5.01 13.87 -0.77
CA TRP A 103 -5.16 14.79 -1.91
C TRP A 103 -5.42 16.23 -1.45
N THR A 104 -6.43 16.41 -0.59
CA THR A 104 -6.83 17.73 -0.08
C THR A 104 -5.68 18.39 0.65
N GLN A 105 -4.95 17.66 1.50
CA GLN A 105 -3.87 18.24 2.30
C GLN A 105 -2.63 18.57 1.45
N VAL A 106 -2.22 17.67 0.55
CA VAL A 106 -1.05 17.85 -0.32
C VAL A 106 -1.27 18.99 -1.31
N ARG A 107 -2.45 19.09 -1.94
CA ARG A 107 -2.75 20.17 -2.89
C ARG A 107 -2.66 21.57 -2.26
N GLN A 108 -2.92 21.66 -0.96
CA GLN A 108 -2.91 22.92 -0.20
C GLN A 108 -1.52 23.32 0.30
N ARG A 109 -0.47 22.53 -0.02
CA ARG A 109 0.92 22.77 0.39
C ARG A 109 1.69 23.68 -0.57
N GLY A 110 1.12 24.07 -1.71
CA GLY A 110 1.73 24.99 -2.66
C GLY A 110 3.12 24.51 -3.09
N THR A 111 4.16 25.31 -2.82
CA THR A 111 5.56 24.98 -3.14
C THR A 111 6.06 23.70 -2.46
N GLN A 112 5.44 23.27 -1.36
CA GLN A 112 5.80 22.04 -0.63
C GLN A 112 5.08 20.79 -1.16
N TYR A 113 4.31 20.88 -2.25
CA TYR A 113 3.54 19.76 -2.83
C TYR A 113 4.39 18.49 -3.02
N VAL A 114 5.53 18.60 -3.71
CA VAL A 114 6.43 17.48 -4.01
C VAL A 114 7.02 16.89 -2.72
N ALA A 115 7.39 17.73 -1.76
CA ALA A 115 7.92 17.28 -0.47
C ALA A 115 6.86 16.49 0.32
N SER A 116 5.61 16.95 0.33
CA SER A 116 4.50 16.24 0.99
C SER A 116 4.18 14.90 0.33
N LEU A 117 4.24 14.80 -1.01
CA LEU A 117 4.13 13.51 -1.70
C LEU A 117 5.27 12.56 -1.33
N ARG A 118 6.51 13.06 -1.26
CA ARG A 118 7.67 12.26 -0.81
C ARG A 118 7.49 11.75 0.61
N MET A 119 6.89 12.54 1.51
CA MET A 119 6.56 12.06 2.86
C MET A 119 5.55 10.93 2.84
N VAL A 120 4.47 11.02 2.04
CA VAL A 120 3.48 9.94 1.89
C VAL A 120 4.13 8.67 1.38
N VAL A 121 4.95 8.78 0.32
CA VAL A 121 5.69 7.64 -0.24
C VAL A 121 6.67 7.05 0.78
N ALA A 122 7.41 7.89 1.51
CA ALA A 122 8.32 7.43 2.56
C ALA A 122 7.57 6.72 3.70
N THR A 123 6.40 7.21 4.12
CA THR A 123 5.56 6.56 5.12
C THR A 123 5.07 5.18 4.64
N LEU A 124 4.62 5.08 3.39
CA LEU A 124 4.22 3.80 2.79
C LEU A 124 5.38 2.80 2.73
N ILE A 125 6.56 3.24 2.26
CA ILE A 125 7.76 2.40 2.21
C ILE A 125 8.19 1.97 3.61
N CYS A 126 8.17 2.88 4.60
CA CYS A 126 8.49 2.57 5.98
C CYS A 126 7.54 1.50 6.55
N MET A 127 6.23 1.69 6.39
CA MET A 127 5.21 0.72 6.79
C MET A 127 5.41 -0.63 6.11
N GLY A 128 5.62 -0.65 4.79
CA GLY A 128 5.89 -1.86 4.03
C GLY A 128 7.18 -2.57 4.46
N THR A 129 8.22 -1.80 4.84
CA THR A 129 9.48 -2.34 5.35
C THR A 129 9.27 -3.00 6.72
N VAL A 130 8.50 -2.40 7.62
CA VAL A 130 8.17 -2.99 8.93
C VAL A 130 7.40 -4.30 8.75
N VAL A 131 6.40 -4.32 7.86
CA VAL A 131 5.65 -5.54 7.49
C VAL A 131 6.58 -6.59 6.89
N GLY A 132 7.47 -6.20 5.98
CA GLY A 132 8.42 -7.10 5.34
C GLY A 132 9.43 -7.69 6.32
N LEU A 133 9.96 -6.90 7.27
CA LEU A 133 10.86 -7.37 8.31
C LEU A 133 10.17 -8.40 9.21
N TYR A 134 8.92 -8.17 9.61
CA TYR A 134 8.17 -9.15 10.39
C TYR A 134 7.90 -10.42 9.57
N ALA A 135 7.53 -10.30 8.30
CA ALA A 135 7.37 -11.46 7.41
C ALA A 135 8.66 -12.28 7.29
N ILE A 136 9.82 -11.64 7.12
CA ILE A 136 11.11 -12.33 7.09
C ILE A 136 11.40 -13.01 8.44
N TYR A 137 11.11 -12.35 9.56
CA TYR A 137 11.21 -12.96 10.89
C TYR A 137 10.33 -14.22 11.01
N GLN A 138 9.09 -14.17 10.50
CA GLN A 138 8.19 -15.33 10.47
C GLN A 138 8.76 -16.48 9.64
N HIS A 139 9.42 -16.20 8.52
CA HIS A 139 10.02 -17.24 7.68
C HIS A 139 11.00 -18.11 8.47
N PHE A 140 11.92 -17.46 9.20
CA PHE A 140 12.97 -18.15 9.95
C PHE A 140 12.47 -18.78 11.26
N THR A 141 11.51 -18.16 11.94
CA THR A 141 11.07 -18.62 13.27
C THR A 141 9.80 -19.48 13.25
N GLY A 142 8.99 -19.38 12.21
CA GLY A 142 7.62 -19.90 12.18
C GLY A 142 6.65 -19.16 13.12
N TYR A 143 7.12 -18.21 13.92
CA TYR A 143 6.33 -17.58 14.97
C TYR A 143 5.23 -16.68 14.41
N GLY A 144 4.02 -16.80 14.95
CA GLY A 144 2.89 -15.94 14.59
C GLY A 144 2.31 -16.19 13.20
N ILE A 145 2.70 -17.29 12.53
CA ILE A 145 2.05 -17.75 11.31
C ILE A 145 0.81 -18.58 11.71
N PRO A 146 -0.39 -18.25 11.23
CA PRO A 146 -1.60 -19.02 11.54
C PRO A 146 -1.67 -20.33 10.70
N PRO A 147 -2.37 -21.38 11.19
CA PRO A 147 -2.72 -22.54 10.37
C PRO A 147 -3.51 -22.13 9.10
N PRO A 148 -3.34 -22.82 7.96
CA PRO A 148 -2.45 -23.96 7.69
C PRO A 148 -1.03 -23.55 7.26
N TRP A 149 -0.68 -22.26 7.33
CA TRP A 149 0.54 -21.73 6.71
C TRP A 149 1.81 -21.92 7.55
N GLN A 150 1.67 -22.41 8.78
CA GLN A 150 2.77 -22.57 9.74
C GLN A 150 3.62 -23.83 9.53
N ASP A 151 3.05 -24.85 8.88
CA ASP A 151 3.68 -26.16 8.70
C ASP A 151 5.01 -26.03 7.96
N GLU A 152 6.07 -26.64 8.48
CA GLU A 152 7.43 -26.46 7.96
C GLU A 152 7.60 -26.85 6.49
N SER A 153 6.89 -27.89 6.04
CA SER A 153 6.93 -28.36 4.65
C SER A 153 6.27 -27.40 3.67
N VAL A 154 5.35 -26.54 4.12
CA VAL A 154 4.55 -25.64 3.28
C VAL A 154 4.51 -24.22 3.85
N ARG A 155 5.55 -23.83 4.60
CA ARG A 155 5.55 -22.60 5.39
C ARG A 155 5.39 -21.38 4.49
N ARG A 156 4.38 -20.55 4.78
CA ARG A 156 4.10 -19.31 4.06
C ARG A 156 3.85 -18.17 5.04
N VAL A 157 4.62 -17.10 4.92
CA VAL A 157 4.54 -15.98 5.86
C VAL A 157 3.29 -15.14 5.60
N THR A 158 2.67 -14.64 6.67
CA THR A 158 1.43 -13.87 6.61
C THR A 158 1.59 -12.44 7.12
N ALA A 159 2.74 -12.14 7.75
CA ALA A 159 2.90 -10.99 8.63
C ALA A 159 1.69 -10.87 9.59
N TRP A 160 1.22 -9.65 9.83
CA TRP A 160 -0.03 -9.40 10.58
C TRP A 160 -1.30 -9.58 9.75
N LEU A 161 -1.20 -9.91 8.46
CA LEU A 161 -2.31 -9.82 7.50
C LEU A 161 -3.19 -11.08 7.43
N GLY A 162 -2.81 -12.13 8.16
CA GLY A 162 -3.60 -13.36 8.36
C GLY A 162 -3.48 -14.41 7.25
N TYR A 163 -3.08 -14.04 6.03
CA TYR A 163 -2.84 -15.00 4.95
C TYR A 163 -1.76 -14.51 3.97
N PRO A 164 -1.06 -15.42 3.26
CA PRO A 164 0.17 -15.06 2.53
C PRO A 164 -0.06 -14.12 1.35
N ASN A 165 -1.17 -14.30 0.61
CA ASN A 165 -1.47 -13.44 -0.54
C ASN A 165 -1.74 -11.98 -0.15
N ALA A 166 -2.17 -11.71 1.09
CA ALA A 166 -2.32 -10.33 1.58
C ALA A 166 -0.97 -9.59 1.62
N VAL A 167 0.12 -10.31 1.94
CA VAL A 167 1.49 -9.77 1.93
C VAL A 167 1.84 -9.32 0.50
N GLY A 168 1.53 -10.15 -0.50
CA GLY A 168 1.68 -9.81 -1.91
C GLY A 168 0.88 -8.56 -2.30
N LEU A 169 -0.41 -8.52 -1.98
CA LEU A 169 -1.30 -7.40 -2.31
C LEU A 169 -0.82 -6.06 -1.72
N LEU A 170 -0.29 -6.09 -0.49
CA LEU A 170 0.22 -4.88 0.18
C LEU A 170 1.61 -4.48 -0.32
N LEU A 171 2.57 -5.41 -0.35
CA LEU A 171 3.99 -5.08 -0.52
C LEU A 171 4.41 -4.97 -1.99
N ALA A 172 3.80 -5.72 -2.91
CA ALA A 172 4.16 -5.69 -4.34
C ALA A 172 4.16 -4.28 -4.96
N PRO A 173 3.09 -3.45 -4.81
CA PRO A 173 3.12 -2.08 -5.33
C PRO A 173 4.15 -1.18 -4.63
N LEU A 174 4.44 -1.45 -3.35
CA LEU A 174 5.41 -0.68 -2.57
C LEU A 174 6.85 -0.95 -3.00
N VAL A 175 7.16 -2.14 -3.53
CA VAL A 175 8.45 -2.43 -4.18
C VAL A 175 8.68 -1.46 -5.34
N GLY A 176 7.68 -1.28 -6.22
CA GLY A 176 7.76 -0.32 -7.32
C GLY A 176 7.98 1.12 -6.84
N LEU A 177 7.25 1.54 -5.79
CA LEU A 177 7.44 2.85 -5.17
C LEU A 177 8.85 3.02 -4.58
N GLY A 178 9.38 1.99 -3.91
CA GLY A 178 10.72 1.98 -3.34
C GLY A 178 11.79 2.12 -4.42
N VAL A 179 11.75 1.28 -5.46
CA VAL A 179 12.71 1.36 -6.56
C VAL A 179 12.61 2.71 -7.28
N GLY A 180 11.40 3.19 -7.58
CA GLY A 180 11.19 4.50 -8.21
C GLY A 180 11.72 5.66 -7.36
N ALA A 181 11.51 5.63 -6.05
CA ALA A 181 12.06 6.63 -5.12
C ALA A 181 13.59 6.59 -5.07
N GLY A 182 14.18 5.39 -5.06
CA GLY A 182 15.64 5.18 -5.13
C GLY A 182 16.24 5.71 -6.43
N LEU A 183 15.61 5.48 -7.58
CA LEU A 183 16.09 5.99 -8.87
C LEU A 183 15.96 7.51 -9.00
N ASN A 184 15.03 8.14 -8.29
CA ASN A 184 14.77 9.58 -8.38
C ASN A 184 15.59 10.43 -7.40
N THR A 185 16.28 9.82 -6.43
CA THR A 185 17.15 10.54 -5.50
C THR A 185 18.60 10.54 -5.99
N LYS A 186 19.31 11.65 -5.75
CA LYS A 186 20.75 11.77 -6.03
C LYS A 186 21.62 11.44 -4.82
N THR A 187 21.02 11.29 -3.65
CA THR A 187 21.76 11.07 -2.40
C THR A 187 22.01 9.57 -2.21
N PRO A 188 23.28 9.08 -2.21
CA PRO A 188 23.58 7.65 -2.18
C PRO A 188 22.95 6.90 -1.01
N ILE A 189 23.00 7.48 0.20
CA ILE A 189 22.39 6.85 1.38
C ILE A 189 20.89 6.60 1.18
N LEU A 190 20.16 7.54 0.56
CA LEU A 190 18.74 7.37 0.28
C LEU A 190 18.48 6.34 -0.83
N GLN A 191 19.37 6.25 -1.84
CA GLN A 191 19.29 5.20 -2.86
C GLN A 191 19.40 3.82 -2.22
N TYR A 192 20.40 3.62 -1.36
CA TYR A 192 20.58 2.37 -0.64
C TYR A 192 19.42 2.08 0.31
N THR A 193 18.93 3.07 1.06
CA THR A 193 17.77 2.89 1.96
C THR A 193 16.54 2.42 1.20
N TYR A 194 16.18 3.07 0.08
CA TYR A 194 15.02 2.68 -0.72
C TYR A 194 15.22 1.34 -1.43
N GLY A 195 16.43 1.06 -1.91
CA GLY A 195 16.78 -0.24 -2.51
C GLY A 195 16.68 -1.38 -1.51
N THR A 196 17.21 -1.22 -0.30
CA THR A 196 17.11 -2.20 0.78
C THR A 196 15.67 -2.40 1.23
N ALA A 197 14.88 -1.34 1.35
CA ALA A 197 13.45 -1.45 1.65
C ALA A 197 12.69 -2.24 0.57
N ALA A 198 12.95 -1.96 -0.71
CA ALA A 198 12.37 -2.71 -1.83
C ALA A 198 12.80 -4.18 -1.82
N LEU A 199 14.05 -4.47 -1.48
CA LEU A 199 14.55 -5.84 -1.35
C LEU A 199 13.85 -6.59 -0.20
N ILE A 200 13.75 -5.98 0.98
CA ILE A 200 13.02 -6.54 2.14
C ILE A 200 11.58 -6.89 1.76
N MET A 201 10.89 -5.96 1.09
CA MET A 201 9.50 -6.18 0.65
C MET A 201 9.41 -7.30 -0.40
N THR A 202 10.37 -7.37 -1.34
CA THR A 202 10.42 -8.45 -2.35
C THR A 202 10.65 -9.82 -1.70
N LEU A 203 11.58 -9.91 -0.74
CA LEU A 203 11.83 -11.14 0.01
C LEU A 203 10.61 -11.58 0.83
N ALA A 204 9.91 -10.63 1.44
CA ALA A 204 8.66 -10.93 2.16
C ALA A 204 7.57 -11.49 1.23
N VAL A 205 7.40 -10.93 0.04
CA VAL A 205 6.45 -11.45 -0.96
C VAL A 205 6.88 -12.84 -1.47
N PHE A 206 8.19 -13.06 -1.63
CA PHE A 206 8.74 -14.36 -2.00
C PHE A 206 8.48 -15.43 -0.92
N PHE A 207 8.76 -15.15 0.36
CA PHE A 207 8.50 -16.06 1.47
C PHE A 207 7.00 -16.27 1.74
N ALA A 208 6.14 -15.37 1.28
CA ALA A 208 4.69 -15.57 1.31
C ALA A 208 4.23 -16.54 0.21
N GLN A 209 5.11 -16.85 -0.75
CA GLN A 209 4.80 -17.61 -1.96
C GLN A 209 3.56 -17.02 -2.66
N SER A 210 3.54 -15.68 -2.80
CA SER A 210 2.46 -15.00 -3.50
C SER A 210 2.83 -14.84 -4.96
N GLU A 211 2.49 -15.84 -5.78
CA GLU A 211 2.83 -15.88 -7.22
C GLU A 211 2.33 -14.62 -7.95
N GLY A 212 1.07 -14.23 -7.73
CA GLY A 212 0.52 -13.00 -8.29
C GLY A 212 1.27 -11.74 -7.83
N GLY A 213 1.74 -11.72 -6.57
CA GLY A 213 2.57 -10.64 -6.05
C GLY A 213 3.94 -10.56 -6.73
N LEU A 214 4.62 -11.70 -6.91
CA LEU A 214 5.91 -11.80 -7.58
C LEU A 214 5.82 -11.43 -9.07
N ILE A 215 4.80 -11.95 -9.78
CA ILE A 215 4.52 -11.59 -11.17
C ILE A 215 4.22 -10.09 -11.26
N GLY A 216 3.42 -9.55 -10.35
CA GLY A 216 3.11 -8.12 -10.28
C GLY A 216 4.35 -7.25 -10.07
N ILE A 217 5.27 -7.64 -9.19
CA ILE A 217 6.57 -6.98 -9.01
C ILE A 217 7.37 -7.03 -10.32
N GLY A 218 7.54 -8.22 -10.90
CA GLY A 218 8.31 -8.40 -12.12
C GLY A 218 7.78 -7.56 -13.28
N ALA A 219 6.48 -7.67 -13.58
CA ALA A 219 5.82 -6.89 -14.62
C ALA A 219 5.90 -5.39 -14.34
N GLY A 220 5.65 -4.95 -13.11
CA GLY A 220 5.72 -3.55 -12.71
C GLY A 220 7.13 -2.97 -12.86
N LEU A 221 8.17 -3.70 -12.46
CA LEU A 221 9.56 -3.29 -12.60
C LEU A 221 10.00 -3.27 -14.08
N ILE A 222 9.52 -4.20 -14.90
CA ILE A 222 9.76 -4.18 -16.36
C ILE A 222 9.15 -2.92 -16.97
N VAL A 223 7.85 -2.67 -16.76
CA VAL A 223 7.17 -1.48 -17.30
C VAL A 223 7.86 -0.21 -16.84
N MET A 224 8.15 -0.10 -15.55
CA MET A 224 8.87 1.04 -14.99
C MET A 224 10.26 1.20 -15.64
N GLY A 225 11.04 0.13 -15.74
CA GLY A 225 12.39 0.17 -16.31
C GLY A 225 12.42 0.64 -17.77
N LEU A 226 11.44 0.20 -18.57
CA LEU A 226 11.26 0.63 -19.97
C LEU A 226 10.89 2.12 -20.11
N LEU A 227 10.08 2.63 -19.18
CA LEU A 227 9.52 3.99 -19.23
C LEU A 227 10.38 5.05 -18.53
N PHE A 228 11.14 4.69 -17.49
CA PHE A 228 11.78 5.66 -16.60
C PHE A 228 12.91 6.46 -17.25
N SER A 229 13.85 5.81 -17.95
CA SER A 229 14.98 6.48 -18.61
C SER A 229 15.58 5.64 -19.74
N LYS A 230 16.36 6.27 -20.63
CA LYS A 230 17.09 5.53 -21.68
C LYS A 230 18.08 4.50 -21.09
N ARG A 231 18.69 4.80 -19.94
CA ARG A 231 19.64 3.89 -19.27
C ARG A 231 18.92 2.68 -18.68
N THR A 232 17.87 2.90 -17.89
CA THR A 232 17.07 1.81 -17.31
C THR A 232 16.44 0.95 -18.40
N ARG A 233 15.98 1.55 -19.50
CA ARG A 233 15.41 0.82 -20.64
C ARG A 233 16.40 -0.19 -21.23
N ARG A 234 17.66 0.21 -21.45
CA ARG A 234 18.70 -0.70 -21.97
C ARG A 234 18.96 -1.86 -21.00
N VAL A 235 19.05 -1.57 -19.70
CA VAL A 235 19.24 -2.59 -18.67
C VAL A 235 18.06 -3.56 -18.65
N THR A 236 16.83 -3.04 -18.65
CA THR A 236 15.61 -3.86 -18.65
C THR A 236 15.52 -4.73 -19.90
N LEU A 237 15.82 -4.20 -21.10
CA LEU A 237 15.85 -4.99 -22.33
C LEU A 237 16.90 -6.10 -22.26
N ALA A 238 18.10 -5.81 -21.74
CA ALA A 238 19.13 -6.83 -21.55
C ALA A 238 18.68 -7.94 -20.60
N VAL A 239 18.01 -7.59 -19.48
CA VAL A 239 17.46 -8.57 -18.52
C VAL A 239 16.36 -9.42 -19.16
N ILE A 240 15.46 -8.82 -19.95
CA ILE A 240 14.41 -9.56 -20.67
C ILE A 240 15.02 -10.55 -21.66
N VAL A 241 15.98 -10.11 -22.47
CA VAL A 241 16.65 -10.97 -23.45
C VAL A 241 17.39 -12.11 -22.76
N ALA A 242 18.15 -11.80 -21.70
CA ALA A 242 18.85 -12.83 -20.91
C ALA A 242 17.86 -13.84 -20.31
N GLY A 243 16.75 -13.37 -19.74
CA GLY A 243 15.70 -14.24 -19.20
C GLY A 243 15.06 -15.12 -20.28
N ALA A 244 14.77 -14.57 -21.46
CA ALA A 244 14.22 -15.33 -22.58
C ALA A 244 15.19 -16.42 -23.08
N ILE A 245 16.49 -16.11 -23.14
CA ILE A 245 17.53 -17.09 -23.49
C ILE A 245 17.56 -18.22 -22.45
N ILE A 246 17.57 -17.89 -21.16
CA ILE A 246 17.58 -18.91 -20.09
C ILE A 246 16.37 -19.82 -20.20
N ILE A 247 15.17 -19.25 -20.37
CA ILE A 247 13.94 -20.04 -20.54
C ILE A 247 14.05 -20.94 -21.78
N ALA A 248 14.52 -20.42 -22.92
CA ALA A 248 14.68 -21.20 -24.14
C ALA A 248 15.76 -22.30 -24.06
N THR A 249 16.71 -22.20 -23.13
CA THR A 249 17.75 -23.22 -22.91
C THR A 249 17.35 -24.28 -21.88
N VAL A 250 16.38 -23.98 -21.02
CA VAL A 250 15.96 -24.86 -19.91
C VAL A 250 14.63 -25.55 -20.21
N ALA A 251 13.80 -24.97 -21.06
CA ALA A 251 12.56 -25.57 -21.60
C ALA A 251 12.86 -26.47 -22.80
#